data_AF-A0A7T7XPH2-F1
#
_entry.id   AF-A0A7T7XPH2-F1
#
_cell.length_a   1.000
_cell.length_b   1.000
_cell.length_c   1.000
_cell.angle_alpha   90.00
_cell.angle_beta   90.00
_cell.angle_gamma   90.00
#
_symmetry.space_group_name_H-M   'P 1'
#
loop_
_entity.id
_entity.type
_entity.pdbx_description
1 polymer ?
#
loop_
_entity_poly.entity_id
_entity_poly.type
_entity_poly.pdbx_seq_one_letter_code
_entity_poly.pdbx_strand_id
1 'polypeptide(L)'
;MKIDRKDNIKDIAPTLIEQFTDMTADPSVCDEYNKKKDILRNRMGTANKYFFGHLHDSEILSQRRTKNDVIIYLNDYAALHFALALIKKKDIKINQNRLKFPVVIRAMGVKHFSVNKVNPSSGHIKKCKTFTSIGANYLYKEIIEWESNAVEIAFNYFKTKSYPDCNFLVLLSCEKILIKEKQETYWNKYFTGNYYKYYQYFLSERNKLRFLSDYGLCEELLNEIDESQRM
;
A
#
# COMPACT_ATOMS: atom_id res chain seq x y z
N MET A 1 22.78 -7.50 4.35
CA MET A 1 21.40 -7.26 3.88
C MET A 1 21.10 -8.26 2.79
N LYS A 2 19.93 -8.92 2.83
CA LYS A 2 19.61 -9.98 1.85
C LYS A 2 19.42 -9.37 0.46
N ILE A 3 18.88 -8.17 0.41
CA ILE A 3 18.67 -7.37 -0.82
C ILE A 3 19.99 -7.07 -1.58
N ASP A 4 21.11 -6.83 -0.90
CA ASP A 4 22.35 -6.38 -1.55
C ASP A 4 23.18 -7.52 -2.18
N ARG A 5 22.81 -8.78 -1.94
CA ARG A 5 23.63 -9.96 -2.31
C ARG A 5 23.11 -10.71 -3.54
N LYS A 6 22.00 -10.25 -4.12
CA LYS A 6 21.24 -10.99 -5.12
C LYS A 6 20.84 -10.04 -6.24
N ASP A 7 20.83 -10.53 -7.48
CA ASP A 7 20.51 -9.77 -8.67
C ASP A 7 19.30 -10.33 -9.42
N ASN A 8 18.61 -11.31 -8.85
CA ASN A 8 17.42 -11.95 -9.41
C ASN A 8 16.23 -11.84 -8.44
N ILE A 9 15.05 -11.53 -8.97
CA ILE A 9 13.84 -11.37 -8.15
C ILE A 9 13.46 -12.65 -7.41
N LYS A 10 13.66 -13.82 -8.02
CA LYS A 10 13.36 -15.12 -7.40
C LYS A 10 14.11 -15.33 -6.08
N ASP A 11 15.28 -14.72 -5.97
CA ASP A 11 16.13 -14.89 -4.80
C ASP A 11 15.81 -13.84 -3.72
N ILE A 12 15.21 -12.70 -4.08
CA ILE A 12 14.93 -11.58 -3.16
C ILE A 12 13.48 -11.59 -2.68
N ALA A 13 12.54 -11.68 -3.63
CA ALA A 13 11.11 -11.58 -3.40
C ALA A 13 10.37 -12.56 -4.35
N PRO A 14 10.55 -13.87 -4.17
CA PRO A 14 10.02 -14.90 -5.06
C PRO A 14 8.50 -14.85 -5.25
N THR A 15 7.74 -14.39 -4.26
CA THR A 15 6.27 -14.33 -4.36
C THR A 15 5.79 -13.18 -5.25
N LEU A 16 6.69 -12.30 -5.70
CA LEU A 16 6.40 -11.24 -6.65
C LEU A 16 6.79 -11.61 -8.09
N ILE A 17 7.37 -12.78 -8.34
CA ILE A 17 7.98 -13.10 -9.64
C ILE A 17 6.99 -13.02 -10.81
N GLU A 18 5.75 -13.47 -10.61
CA GLU A 18 4.68 -13.49 -11.62
C GLU A 18 4.22 -12.09 -12.06
N GLN A 19 4.45 -11.09 -11.22
CA GLN A 19 4.08 -9.70 -11.50
C GLN A 19 5.08 -9.03 -12.43
N PHE A 20 6.25 -9.65 -12.62
CA PHE A 20 7.36 -9.09 -13.39
C PHE A 20 7.81 -9.99 -14.55
N THR A 21 7.44 -11.26 -14.55
CA THR A 21 7.95 -12.29 -15.46
C THR A 21 6.84 -13.26 -15.84
N ASP A 22 7.08 -14.07 -16.88
CA ASP A 22 6.19 -15.17 -17.26
C ASP A 22 6.40 -16.43 -16.38
N MET A 23 7.25 -16.34 -15.35
CA MET A 23 7.52 -17.44 -14.43
C MET A 23 6.47 -17.46 -13.31
N THR A 24 6.10 -18.67 -12.89
CA THR A 24 5.21 -18.90 -11.74
C THR A 24 6.03 -19.03 -10.46
N ALA A 25 5.53 -18.47 -9.36
CA ALA A 25 6.10 -18.70 -8.05
C ALA A 25 5.89 -20.17 -7.65
N ASP A 26 6.92 -20.80 -7.09
CA ASP A 26 6.78 -22.15 -6.55
C ASP A 26 5.71 -22.16 -5.43
N PRO A 27 4.67 -23.02 -5.52
CA PRO A 27 3.63 -23.09 -4.50
C PRO A 27 4.17 -23.27 -3.07
N SER A 28 5.25 -24.04 -2.91
CA SER A 28 5.89 -24.25 -1.60
C SER A 28 6.47 -22.97 -1.01
N VAL A 29 7.01 -22.08 -1.85
CA VAL A 29 7.53 -20.77 -1.45
C VAL A 29 6.38 -19.84 -1.06
N CYS A 30 5.27 -19.88 -1.78
CA CYS A 30 4.05 -19.15 -1.42
C CYS A 30 3.49 -19.60 -0.06
N ASP A 31 3.46 -20.91 0.19
CA ASP A 31 3.04 -21.48 1.47
C ASP A 31 3.96 -21.10 2.62
N GLU A 32 5.27 -21.16 2.42
CA GLU A 32 6.26 -20.72 3.41
C GLU A 32 6.09 -19.22 3.72
N TYR A 33 5.92 -18.39 2.69
CA TYR A 33 5.69 -16.97 2.88
C TYR A 33 4.39 -16.71 3.64
N ASN A 34 3.31 -17.44 3.33
CA ASN A 34 2.05 -17.32 4.06
C ASN A 34 2.20 -17.66 5.55
N LYS A 35 2.91 -18.75 5.89
CA LYS A 35 3.24 -19.08 7.29
C LYS A 35 4.07 -17.98 7.96
N LYS A 36 5.04 -17.41 7.23
CA LYS A 36 5.87 -16.30 7.72
C LYS A 36 5.05 -15.04 7.97
N LYS A 37 4.01 -14.75 7.18
CA LYS A 37 3.15 -13.57 7.38
C LYS A 37 2.62 -13.53 8.80
N ASP A 38 2.09 -14.63 9.33
CA ASP A 38 1.50 -14.66 10.67
C ASP A 38 2.50 -14.31 11.77
N ILE A 39 3.74 -14.77 11.65
CA ILE A 39 4.83 -14.39 12.56
C ILE A 39 5.14 -12.89 12.45
N LEU A 40 5.19 -12.37 11.22
CA LEU A 40 5.48 -10.96 10.94
C LEU A 40 4.36 -10.03 11.44
N ARG A 41 3.08 -10.44 11.36
CA ARG A 41 1.93 -9.63 11.80
C ARG A 41 2.11 -9.16 13.24
N ASN A 42 2.52 -10.07 14.13
CA ASN A 42 2.74 -9.77 15.54
C ASN A 42 3.89 -8.78 15.76
N ARG A 43 4.95 -8.85 14.94
CA ARG A 43 6.13 -7.98 15.06
C ARG A 43 5.91 -6.58 14.48
N MET A 44 5.02 -6.44 13.50
CA MET A 44 4.73 -5.18 12.82
C MET A 44 3.86 -4.23 13.63
N GLY A 45 3.14 -4.73 14.64
CA GLY A 45 2.17 -3.94 15.40
C GLY A 45 1.16 -3.29 14.45
N THR A 46 0.96 -1.96 14.57
CA THR A 46 0.00 -1.22 13.74
C THR A 46 0.38 -1.16 12.26
N ALA A 47 1.63 -1.45 11.88
CA ALA A 47 2.02 -1.49 10.47
C ALA A 47 1.42 -2.69 9.72
N ASN A 48 1.04 -3.75 10.44
CA ASN A 48 0.45 -4.97 9.87
C ASN A 48 -0.78 -4.68 9.00
N LYS A 49 -1.75 -3.91 9.52
CA LYS A 49 -3.01 -3.62 8.78
C LYS A 49 -2.75 -2.93 7.43
N TYR A 50 -1.67 -2.14 7.35
CA TYR A 50 -1.27 -1.46 6.13
C TYR A 50 -0.62 -2.39 5.13
N PHE A 51 0.47 -3.04 5.53
CA PHE A 51 1.21 -3.90 4.63
C PHE A 51 0.42 -5.14 4.23
N PHE A 52 -0.51 -5.65 5.04
CA PHE A 52 -1.26 -6.86 4.73
C PHE A 52 -2.73 -6.65 4.36
N GLY A 53 -3.24 -5.43 4.23
CA GLY A 53 -4.66 -5.25 3.87
C GLY A 53 -5.13 -3.88 3.39
N HIS A 54 -4.37 -2.79 3.56
CA HIS A 54 -4.92 -1.44 3.33
C HIS A 54 -4.18 -0.59 2.30
N LEU A 55 -2.99 -1.01 1.83
CA LEU A 55 -2.20 -0.22 0.88
C LEU A 55 -2.35 -0.65 -0.58
N HIS A 56 -3.04 -1.77 -0.86
CA HIS A 56 -3.28 -2.20 -2.24
C HIS A 56 -4.03 -1.11 -3.02
N ASP A 57 -3.64 -0.90 -4.27
CA ASP A 57 -4.09 0.15 -5.20
C ASP A 57 -3.88 1.59 -4.74
N SER A 58 -3.18 1.82 -3.62
CA SER A 58 -2.96 3.18 -3.14
C SER A 58 -2.03 3.95 -4.09
N GLU A 59 -2.53 5.07 -4.62
CA GLU A 59 -1.76 5.97 -5.49
C GLU A 59 -0.62 6.64 -4.73
N ILE A 60 0.58 6.65 -5.28
CA ILE A 60 1.70 7.42 -4.74
C ILE A 60 1.54 8.89 -5.15
N LEU A 61 1.20 9.71 -4.17
CA LEU A 61 1.02 11.16 -4.32
C LEU A 61 2.36 11.89 -4.41
N SER A 62 3.33 11.46 -3.60
CA SER A 62 4.70 11.96 -3.67
C SER A 62 5.66 11.04 -2.94
N GLN A 63 6.94 11.15 -3.27
CA GLN A 63 8.02 10.48 -2.57
C GLN A 63 9.16 11.46 -2.36
N ARG A 64 9.70 11.48 -1.14
CA ARG A 64 10.86 12.29 -0.78
C ARG A 64 11.95 11.36 -0.26
N ARG A 65 13.18 11.64 -0.68
CA ARG A 65 14.35 10.91 -0.23
C ARG A 65 15.38 11.90 0.32
N THR A 66 15.91 11.59 1.49
CA THR A 66 17.11 12.22 2.04
C THR A 66 18.23 11.17 2.11
N LYS A 67 19.38 11.53 2.69
CA LYS A 67 20.47 10.57 2.90
C LYS A 67 20.04 9.37 3.76
N ASN A 68 19.22 9.61 4.79
CA ASN A 68 18.89 8.61 5.81
C ASN A 68 17.41 8.20 5.81
N ASP A 69 16.53 8.94 5.13
CA ASP A 69 15.09 8.69 5.17
C ASP A 69 14.49 8.58 3.77
N VAL A 70 13.48 7.72 3.64
CA VAL A 70 12.56 7.68 2.51
C VAL A 70 11.15 7.89 3.04
N ILE A 71 10.43 8.86 2.48
CA ILE A 71 9.06 9.19 2.85
C ILE A 71 8.18 9.01 1.62
N ILE A 72 7.17 8.16 1.72
CA ILE A 72 6.20 7.89 0.68
C ILE A 72 4.83 8.37 1.17
N TYR A 73 4.19 9.23 0.37
CA TYR A 73 2.82 9.67 0.59
C TYR A 73 1.92 8.89 -0.34
N LEU A 74 1.07 8.06 0.23
CA LEU A 74 0.07 7.27 -0.47
C LEU A 74 -1.31 7.90 -0.29
N ASN A 75 -2.18 7.77 -1.29
CA ASN A 75 -3.60 8.06 -1.16
C ASN A 75 -4.33 6.78 -0.80
N ASP A 76 -4.94 6.74 0.38
CA ASP A 76 -5.71 5.59 0.85
C ASP A 76 -6.94 5.36 -0.03
N TYR A 77 -6.86 4.34 -0.87
CA TYR A 77 -7.85 4.09 -1.90
C TYR A 77 -9.21 3.69 -1.32
N ALA A 78 -9.21 2.89 -0.24
CA ALA A 78 -10.42 2.52 0.48
C ALA A 78 -11.14 3.74 1.06
N ALA A 79 -10.39 4.66 1.69
CA ALA A 79 -10.99 5.88 2.24
C ALA A 79 -11.52 6.80 1.13
N LEU A 80 -10.83 6.87 -0.02
CA LEU A 80 -11.31 7.60 -1.18
C LEU A 80 -12.62 7.03 -1.72
N HIS A 81 -12.69 5.72 -1.97
CA HIS A 81 -13.91 5.06 -2.45
C HIS A 81 -15.08 5.22 -1.49
N PHE A 82 -14.84 5.05 -0.18
CA PHE A 82 -15.87 5.28 0.81
C PHE A 82 -16.39 6.71 0.82
N ALA A 83 -15.49 7.70 0.71
CA ALA A 83 -15.87 9.11 0.61
C ALA A 83 -16.70 9.40 -0.65
N LEU A 84 -16.30 8.85 -1.81
CA LEU A 84 -17.03 9.01 -3.07
C LEU A 84 -18.43 8.38 -2.99
N ALA A 85 -18.52 7.17 -2.42
CA ALA A 85 -19.79 6.48 -2.25
C ALA A 85 -20.74 7.27 -1.33
N LEU A 86 -20.21 7.82 -0.23
CA LEU A 86 -20.99 8.66 0.68
C LEU A 86 -21.48 9.94 0.01
N ILE A 87 -20.60 10.61 -0.75
CA ILE A 87 -20.94 11.82 -1.52
C ILE A 87 -22.10 11.55 -2.48
N LYS A 88 -22.02 10.46 -3.25
CA LYS A 88 -23.08 10.09 -4.20
C LYS A 88 -24.38 9.75 -3.47
N LYS A 89 -24.32 8.92 -2.43
CA LYS A 89 -25.50 8.42 -1.70
C LYS A 89 -26.25 9.54 -0.96
N LYS A 90 -25.54 10.54 -0.44
CA LYS A 90 -26.13 11.66 0.34
C LYS A 90 -26.21 12.97 -0.46
N ASP A 91 -25.96 12.93 -1.77
CA ASP A 91 -25.91 14.09 -2.69
C ASP A 91 -25.10 15.28 -2.15
N ILE A 92 -23.92 15.01 -1.58
CA ILE A 92 -23.08 16.03 -0.94
C ILE A 92 -22.35 16.85 -2.00
N LYS A 93 -22.46 18.17 -1.97
CA LYS A 93 -21.81 19.07 -2.94
C LYS A 93 -20.33 19.32 -2.58
N ILE A 94 -19.46 18.35 -2.86
CA ILE A 94 -18.00 18.44 -2.70
C ILE A 94 -17.32 18.18 -4.03
N ASN A 95 -16.23 18.91 -4.32
CA ASN A 95 -15.39 18.63 -5.49
C ASN A 95 -14.59 17.33 -5.30
N GLN A 96 -15.06 16.26 -5.92
CA GLN A 96 -14.50 14.90 -5.81
C GLN A 96 -13.04 14.81 -6.26
N ASN A 97 -12.63 15.60 -7.26
CA ASN A 97 -11.25 15.60 -7.78
C ASN A 97 -10.21 16.11 -6.76
N ARG A 98 -10.66 16.79 -5.69
CA ARG A 98 -9.79 17.31 -4.63
C ARG A 98 -9.64 16.36 -3.45
N LEU A 99 -10.41 15.28 -3.40
CA LEU A 99 -10.36 14.33 -2.30
C LEU A 99 -9.06 13.55 -2.32
N LYS A 100 -8.38 13.57 -1.18
CA LYS A 100 -7.18 12.78 -0.91
C LYS A 100 -7.21 12.40 0.56
N PHE A 101 -6.88 11.16 0.88
CA PHE A 101 -6.82 10.62 2.24
C PHE A 101 -5.42 10.06 2.48
N PRO A 102 -4.44 10.91 2.83
CA PRO A 102 -3.05 10.47 2.79
C PRO A 102 -2.68 9.49 3.91
N VAL A 103 -1.89 8.48 3.56
CA VAL A 103 -1.10 7.65 4.48
C VAL A 103 0.37 7.91 4.20
N VAL A 104 1.14 8.14 5.26
CA VAL A 104 2.58 8.40 5.12
C VAL A 104 3.36 7.20 5.63
N ILE A 105 4.17 6.61 4.76
CA ILE A 105 5.18 5.60 5.13
C ILE A 105 6.51 6.32 5.22
N ARG A 106 7.13 6.32 6.40
CA ARG A 106 8.47 6.86 6.62
C ARG A 106 9.42 5.72 7.00
N ALA A 107 10.34 5.42 6.11
CA ALA A 107 11.48 4.55 6.38
C ALA A 107 12.65 5.39 6.90
N MET A 108 13.19 5.01 8.06
CA MET A 108 14.25 5.72 8.77
C MET A 108 15.50 4.85 8.85
N GLY A 109 16.68 5.48 8.81
CA GLY A 109 17.95 4.74 8.80
C GLY A 109 18.07 3.89 7.54
N VAL A 110 17.74 4.49 6.38
CA VAL A 110 17.73 3.82 5.08
C VAL A 110 19.15 3.40 4.69
N LYS A 111 19.36 2.08 4.62
CA LYS A 111 20.62 1.46 4.19
C LYS A 111 20.61 1.18 2.69
N HIS A 112 19.44 0.81 2.16
CA HIS A 112 19.25 0.59 0.73
C HIS A 112 17.91 1.15 0.25
N PHE A 113 17.93 1.86 -0.87
CA PHE A 113 16.74 2.21 -1.62
C PHE A 113 17.04 2.26 -3.11
N SER A 114 16.40 1.37 -3.87
CA SER A 114 16.52 1.31 -5.32
C SER A 114 15.16 1.09 -5.97
N VAL A 115 15.01 1.63 -7.17
CA VAL A 115 13.91 1.31 -8.07
C VAL A 115 14.49 0.59 -9.27
N ASN A 116 13.89 -0.53 -9.64
CA ASN A 116 14.45 -1.46 -10.59
C ASN A 116 13.40 -1.91 -11.60
N LYS A 117 13.86 -2.24 -12.81
CA LYS A 117 13.15 -3.08 -13.76
C LYS A 117 13.60 -4.51 -13.58
N VAL A 118 12.71 -5.44 -13.88
CA VAL A 118 12.99 -6.87 -13.87
C VAL A 118 12.90 -7.37 -15.30
N ASN A 119 13.84 -8.20 -15.72
CA ASN A 119 13.82 -8.81 -17.04
C ASN A 119 12.74 -9.91 -17.07
N PRO A 120 11.73 -9.82 -17.98
CA PRO A 120 10.60 -10.75 -17.97
C PRO A 120 10.96 -12.22 -18.21
N SER A 121 12.03 -12.51 -18.96
CA SER A 121 12.41 -13.89 -19.31
C SER A 121 13.36 -14.54 -18.31
N SER A 122 14.06 -13.76 -17.48
CA SER A 122 15.12 -14.27 -16.59
C SER A 122 14.96 -13.91 -15.12
N GLY A 123 14.15 -12.91 -14.80
CA GLY A 123 14.01 -12.38 -13.44
C GLY A 123 15.18 -11.49 -12.99
N HIS A 124 16.19 -11.23 -13.84
CA HIS A 124 17.31 -10.35 -13.48
C HIS A 124 16.86 -8.91 -13.23
N ILE A 125 17.41 -8.32 -12.18
CA ILE A 125 17.08 -7.00 -11.66
C ILE A 125 18.07 -5.98 -12.21
N LYS A 126 17.55 -4.93 -12.84
CA LYS A 126 18.34 -3.81 -13.35
C LYS A 126 17.84 -2.50 -12.77
N LYS A 127 18.74 -1.77 -12.12
CA LYS A 127 18.44 -0.46 -11.52
C LYS A 127 17.98 0.55 -12.57
N CYS A 128 16.88 1.22 -12.26
CA CYS A 128 16.38 2.34 -13.05
C CYS A 128 17.08 3.64 -12.62
N LYS A 129 17.69 4.33 -13.59
CA LYS A 129 18.31 5.64 -13.35
C LYS A 129 17.27 6.77 -13.30
N THR A 130 16.15 6.62 -14.01
CA THR A 130 15.11 7.64 -14.15
C THR A 130 13.74 7.02 -13.83
N PHE A 131 13.26 7.21 -12.61
CA PHE A 131 11.90 6.84 -12.23
C PHE A 131 11.31 7.89 -11.29
N THR A 132 10.11 8.35 -11.62
CA THR A 132 9.26 9.11 -10.70
C THR A 132 8.12 8.20 -10.26
N SER A 133 8.02 8.00 -8.94
CA SER A 133 6.95 7.22 -8.34
C SER A 133 5.62 7.96 -8.32
N ILE A 134 5.60 9.27 -8.61
CA ILE A 134 4.37 10.06 -8.64
C ILE A 134 3.42 9.50 -9.69
N GLY A 135 2.18 9.23 -9.27
CA GLY A 135 1.12 8.66 -10.10
C GLY A 135 1.33 7.18 -10.43
N ALA A 136 2.27 6.50 -9.78
CA ALA A 136 2.30 5.04 -9.75
C ALA A 136 1.43 4.52 -8.59
N ASN A 137 0.91 3.32 -8.73
CA ASN A 137 0.10 2.65 -7.72
C ASN A 137 0.96 1.63 -6.98
N TYR A 138 0.74 1.55 -5.67
CA TYR A 138 1.22 0.44 -4.85
C TYR A 138 0.31 -0.77 -5.11
N LEU A 139 0.82 -1.85 -5.69
CA LEU A 139 0.03 -3.07 -5.91
C LEU A 139 0.39 -4.14 -4.88
N TYR A 140 1.61 -4.68 -5.01
CA TYR A 140 2.04 -5.84 -4.25
C TYR A 140 3.29 -5.56 -3.43
N LYS A 141 3.56 -6.46 -2.50
CA LYS A 141 4.71 -6.40 -1.60
C LYS A 141 5.08 -7.77 -1.07
N GLU A 142 6.37 -7.94 -0.87
CA GLU A 142 6.93 -9.04 -0.09
C GLU A 142 7.78 -8.49 1.05
N ILE A 143 7.46 -8.90 2.27
CA ILE A 143 8.25 -8.57 3.45
C ILE A 143 9.37 -9.60 3.58
N ILE A 144 10.59 -9.17 3.28
CA ILE A 144 11.79 -10.00 3.26
C ILE A 144 12.30 -10.18 4.69
N GLU A 145 12.29 -9.12 5.49
CA GLU A 145 12.73 -9.12 6.88
C GLU A 145 12.00 -8.04 7.69
N TRP A 146 11.65 -8.35 8.93
CA TRP A 146 11.10 -7.39 9.89
C TRP A 146 11.55 -7.75 11.30
N GLU A 147 12.67 -7.16 11.69
CA GLU A 147 13.31 -7.30 12.99
C GLU A 147 13.39 -5.93 13.69
N SER A 148 13.80 -5.92 14.96
CA SER A 148 13.82 -4.70 15.79
C SER A 148 14.73 -3.58 15.26
N ASN A 149 15.75 -3.92 14.47
CA ASN A 149 16.77 -3.00 13.95
C ASN A 149 16.97 -3.09 12.42
N ALA A 150 16.14 -3.89 11.74
CA ALA A 150 16.25 -4.13 10.31
C ALA A 150 14.89 -4.46 9.70
N VAL A 151 14.50 -3.71 8.68
CA VAL A 151 13.32 -3.96 7.87
C VAL A 151 13.74 -3.99 6.41
N GLU A 152 13.45 -5.10 5.73
CA GLU A 152 13.71 -5.30 4.29
C GLU A 152 12.39 -5.63 3.59
N ILE A 153 12.04 -4.84 2.57
CA ILE A 153 10.78 -4.98 1.84
C ILE A 153 11.02 -4.78 0.34
N ALA A 154 10.37 -5.62 -0.46
CA ALA A 154 10.18 -5.41 -1.89
C ALA A 154 8.75 -4.93 -2.16
N PHE A 155 8.61 -3.86 -2.93
CA PHE A 155 7.33 -3.37 -3.42
C PHE A 155 7.24 -3.54 -4.93
N ASN A 156 6.04 -3.84 -5.43
CA ASN A 156 5.68 -3.66 -6.82
C ASN A 156 4.91 -2.35 -6.99
N TYR A 157 5.51 -1.40 -7.71
CA TYR A 157 4.86 -0.18 -8.15
C TYR A 157 4.47 -0.29 -9.62
N PHE A 158 3.22 0.06 -9.93
CA PHE A 158 2.68 -0.01 -11.28
C PHE A 158 2.34 1.38 -11.82
N LYS A 159 2.69 1.66 -13.09
CA LYS A 159 2.41 2.96 -13.72
C LYS A 159 1.78 2.79 -15.09
N THR A 160 0.62 3.41 -15.30
CA THR A 160 -0.19 3.29 -16.53
C THR A 160 0.07 4.38 -17.57
N LYS A 161 0.42 5.61 -17.15
CA LYS A 161 0.34 6.80 -18.03
C LYS A 161 1.63 7.21 -18.77
N SER A 162 2.81 6.64 -18.46
CA SER A 162 4.09 7.13 -19.04
C SER A 162 4.99 6.03 -19.61
N TYR A 163 4.69 4.78 -19.30
CA TYR A 163 5.28 3.59 -19.89
C TYR A 163 4.11 2.63 -20.08
N PRO A 164 3.99 1.91 -21.20
CA PRO A 164 2.96 0.88 -21.32
C PRO A 164 3.09 -0.07 -20.13
N ASP A 165 2.06 -0.13 -19.29
CA ASP A 165 1.87 -1.01 -18.13
C ASP A 165 3.15 -1.61 -17.55
N CYS A 166 3.98 -0.76 -16.94
CA CYS A 166 5.26 -1.19 -16.38
C CYS A 166 5.17 -1.39 -14.86
N ASN A 167 5.46 -2.62 -14.43
CA ASN A 167 5.80 -2.94 -13.04
C ASN A 167 7.24 -2.52 -12.73
N PHE A 168 7.45 -1.91 -11.57
CA PHE A 168 8.75 -1.52 -11.03
C PHE A 168 8.97 -2.16 -9.67
N LEU A 169 10.11 -2.83 -9.51
CA LEU A 169 10.53 -3.43 -8.26
C LEU A 169 11.26 -2.38 -7.43
N VAL A 170 10.66 -1.98 -6.30
CA VAL A 170 11.30 -1.09 -5.33
C VAL A 170 11.83 -1.92 -4.17
N LEU A 171 13.14 -1.86 -3.97
CA LEU A 171 13.81 -2.54 -2.86
C LEU A 171 14.16 -1.51 -1.81
N LEU A 172 13.70 -1.74 -0.58
CA LEU A 172 13.91 -0.88 0.57
C LEU A 172 14.52 -1.71 1.71
N SER A 173 15.60 -1.19 2.28
CA SER A 173 16.09 -1.64 3.58
C SER A 173 16.36 -0.44 4.47
N CYS A 174 15.90 -0.54 5.70
CA CYS A 174 15.97 0.51 6.70
C CYS A 174 16.02 -0.06 8.11
N GLU A 175 16.23 0.78 9.11
CA GLU A 175 16.22 0.35 10.51
C GLU A 175 14.80 0.27 11.05
N LYS A 176 13.93 1.18 10.62
CA LYS A 176 12.56 1.30 11.12
C LYS A 176 11.61 1.87 10.09
N ILE A 177 10.38 1.39 10.11
CA ILE A 177 9.25 2.00 9.38
C ILE A 177 8.26 2.60 10.38
N LEU A 178 7.82 3.81 10.09
CA LEU A 178 6.70 4.48 10.76
C LEU A 178 5.59 4.72 9.75
N ILE A 179 4.35 4.44 10.16
CA ILE A 179 3.15 4.78 9.39
C ILE A 179 2.40 5.87 10.12
N LYS A 180 2.06 6.95 9.40
CA LYS A 180 1.24 8.04 9.91
C LYS A 180 -0.03 8.18 9.08
N GLU A 181 -1.15 7.98 9.75
CA GLU A 181 -2.49 8.18 9.24
C GLU A 181 -2.83 9.68 9.22
N LYS A 182 -3.43 10.16 8.13
CA LYS A 182 -4.00 11.50 8.04
C LYS A 182 -5.47 11.48 7.62
N GLN A 183 -6.07 10.30 7.49
CA GLN A 183 -7.42 10.12 6.97
C GLN A 183 -8.44 10.92 7.77
N GLU A 184 -8.37 10.93 9.10
CA GLU A 184 -9.31 11.65 9.96
C GLU A 184 -9.20 13.17 9.77
N THR A 185 -7.98 13.70 9.75
CA THR A 185 -7.74 15.13 9.49
C THR A 185 -8.33 15.57 8.15
N TYR A 186 -8.14 14.75 7.12
CA TYR A 186 -8.67 15.03 5.79
C TYR A 186 -10.18 14.81 5.72
N TRP A 187 -10.71 13.81 6.43
CA TRP A 187 -12.14 13.57 6.54
C TRP A 187 -12.85 14.78 7.14
N ASN A 188 -12.39 15.27 8.30
CA ASN A 188 -12.95 16.44 8.96
C ASN A 188 -12.79 17.73 8.15
N LYS A 189 -11.79 17.79 7.26
CA LYS A 189 -11.62 18.91 6.32
C LYS A 189 -12.68 18.91 5.22
N TYR A 190 -13.06 17.75 4.71
CA TYR A 190 -13.99 17.64 3.57
C TYR A 190 -15.45 17.51 4.01
N PHE A 191 -15.68 16.79 5.10
CA PHE A 191 -16.99 16.46 5.60
C PHE A 191 -17.23 17.20 6.92
N THR A 192 -18.38 17.87 7.02
CA THR A 192 -18.85 18.46 8.28
C THR A 192 -19.20 17.36 9.29
N GLY A 193 -19.31 17.72 10.58
CA GLY A 193 -19.50 16.77 11.68
C GLY A 193 -20.66 15.77 11.51
N ASN A 194 -21.67 16.11 10.72
CA ASN A 194 -22.83 15.25 10.42
C ASN A 194 -22.44 13.89 9.77
N TYR A 195 -21.25 13.80 9.18
CA TYR A 195 -20.79 12.57 8.53
C TYR A 195 -19.73 11.80 9.32
N TYR A 196 -19.37 12.28 10.52
CA TYR A 196 -18.34 11.65 11.35
C TYR A 196 -18.71 10.22 11.75
N LYS A 197 -20.01 9.95 11.99
CA LYS A 197 -20.49 8.60 12.30
C LYS A 197 -20.19 7.56 11.20
N TYR A 198 -20.33 7.94 9.93
CA TYR A 198 -20.04 7.06 8.79
C TYR A 198 -18.55 6.72 8.76
N TYR A 199 -17.70 7.71 9.01
CA TYR A 199 -16.25 7.51 9.10
C TYR A 199 -15.85 6.60 10.26
N GLN A 200 -16.44 6.78 11.43
CA GLN A 200 -16.15 5.92 12.60
C GLN A 200 -16.54 4.46 12.34
N TYR A 201 -17.69 4.22 11.71
CA TYR A 201 -18.10 2.86 11.34
C TYR A 201 -17.15 2.25 10.31
N PHE A 202 -16.80 3.01 9.26
CA PHE A 202 -15.80 2.59 8.27
C PHE A 202 -14.44 2.26 8.90
N LEU A 203 -13.97 3.08 9.83
CA LEU A 203 -12.73 2.81 10.56
C LEU A 203 -12.82 1.54 11.42
N SER A 204 -13.95 1.32 12.09
CA SER A 204 -14.20 0.08 12.86
C SER A 204 -14.06 -1.15 11.97
N GLU A 205 -14.72 -1.17 10.81
CA GLU A 205 -14.66 -2.32 9.90
C GLU A 205 -13.26 -2.53 9.31
N ARG A 206 -12.55 -1.44 9.00
CA ARG A 206 -11.15 -1.54 8.57
C ARG A 206 -10.22 -2.08 9.64
N ASN A 207 -10.42 -1.69 10.90
CA ASN A 207 -9.63 -2.22 12.01
C ASN A 207 -9.89 -3.71 12.25
N LYS A 208 -11.06 -4.23 11.85
CA LYS A 208 -11.36 -5.67 11.76
C LYS A 208 -10.79 -6.34 10.51
N LEU A 209 -9.99 -5.63 9.71
CA LEU A 209 -9.40 -6.07 8.46
C LEU A 209 -10.43 -6.41 7.35
N ARG A 210 -11.66 -5.85 7.43
CA ARG A 210 -12.63 -5.98 6.33
C ARG A 210 -12.07 -5.33 5.08
N PHE A 211 -12.15 -6.04 3.96
CA PHE A 211 -11.72 -5.54 2.66
C PHE A 211 -12.72 -4.50 2.14
N LEU A 212 -12.26 -3.26 1.95
CA LEU A 212 -13.10 -2.10 1.60
C LEU A 212 -12.40 -1.21 0.55
N SER A 213 -11.65 -1.80 -0.37
CA SER A 213 -10.94 -1.05 -1.43
C SER A 213 -11.69 -0.99 -2.76
N ASP A 214 -12.93 -1.48 -2.81
CA ASP A 214 -13.83 -1.34 -3.96
C ASP A 214 -15.00 -0.40 -3.65
N TYR A 215 -15.47 0.30 -4.67
CA TYR A 215 -16.56 1.26 -4.55
C TYR A 215 -17.91 0.59 -4.20
N GLY A 216 -18.22 -0.57 -4.80
CA GLY A 216 -19.44 -1.33 -4.50
C GLY A 216 -19.48 -1.84 -3.07
N LEU A 217 -18.36 -2.38 -2.57
CA LEU A 217 -18.22 -2.78 -1.16
C LEU A 217 -18.42 -1.60 -0.19
N CYS A 218 -17.99 -0.40 -0.59
CA CYS A 218 -18.24 0.81 0.19
C CYS A 218 -19.73 1.22 0.17
N GLU A 219 -20.44 1.04 -0.95
CA GLU A 219 -21.88 1.28 -1.03
C GLU A 219 -22.67 0.32 -0.14
N GLU A 220 -22.32 -0.97 -0.13
CA GLU A 220 -22.90 -1.98 0.77
C GLU A 220 -22.74 -1.58 2.23
N LEU A 221 -21.52 -1.20 2.63
CA LEU A 221 -21.24 -0.75 3.98
C LEU A 221 -22.09 0.48 4.37
N LEU A 222 -22.31 1.41 3.45
CA LEU A 222 -23.17 2.57 3.70
C LEU A 222 -24.65 2.17 3.85
N ASN A 223 -25.11 1.12 3.19
CA ASN A 223 -26.46 0.58 3.39
C ASN A 223 -26.59 -0.02 4.81
N GLU A 224 -25.62 -0.83 5.25
CA GLU A 224 -25.59 -1.41 6.60
C GLU A 224 -25.67 -0.32 7.69
N ILE A 225 -24.93 0.78 7.52
CA ILE A 225 -24.94 1.92 8.45
C ILE A 225 -26.30 2.62 8.49
N ASP A 226 -26.96 2.78 7.34
CA ASP A 226 -28.28 3.43 7.28
C ASP A 226 -29.39 2.51 7.80
N GLU A 227 -29.29 1.20 7.60
CA GLU A 227 -30.24 0.19 8.09
C GLU A 227 -30.18 0.04 9.61
N SER A 228 -28.97 -0.01 10.18
CA SER A 228 -28.78 -0.04 11.64
C SER A 228 -29.28 1.20 12.38
N GLN A 229 -29.60 2.29 11.66
CA GLN A 229 -30.20 3.51 12.20
C GLN A 229 -31.73 3.55 12.10
N ARG A 230 -32.33 2.60 11.38
CA ARG A 230 -33.79 2.46 11.27
C ARG A 230 -34.36 1.46 12.28
N MET A 231 -33.50 0.69 12.92
CA MET A 231 -33.81 -0.19 14.06
C MET A 231 -33.61 0.55 15.38
#